data_AF-A0AAJ2P0T3-F1
#
_entry.id   AF-A0AAJ2P0T3-F1
#
_cell.length_a   1.000
_cell.length_b   1.000
_cell.length_c   1.000
_cell.angle_alpha   90.00
_cell.angle_beta   90.00
_cell.angle_gamma   90.00
#
_symmetry.space_group_name_H-M   'P 1'
#
loop_
_entity.id
_entity.type
_entity.pdbx_description
1 polymer ?
#
loop_
_entity_poly.entity_id
_entity_poly.type
_entity_poly.pdbx_seq_one_letter_code
_entity_poly.pdbx_strand_id
1 'polypeptide(L)'
;MAKTSDRTSARTRARQALAEKQRKRRERDERIEAAATRYFAAADAIERAQREAGEAIKALVDEGEPRGEIAELLGIANRDIKAALDTLSNDDTGEGKKPSEDVSAESDDSAHDDTDEDRHVA
;
A
#
# COMPACT_ATOMS: atom_id res chain seq x y z
N MET A 1 21.73 33.67 -42.35
CA MET A 1 21.73 33.46 -40.87
C MET A 1 20.35 32.98 -40.41
N ALA A 2 20.11 31.67 -40.31
CA ALA A 2 18.78 31.11 -39.99
C ALA A 2 18.80 29.94 -38.99
N LYS A 3 19.90 29.73 -38.26
CA LYS A 3 20.10 28.53 -37.40
C LYS A 3 19.65 28.70 -35.94
N THR A 4 19.20 29.90 -35.54
CA THR A 4 18.88 30.23 -34.14
C THR A 4 17.39 30.06 -33.79
N SER A 5 16.49 30.21 -34.76
CA SER A 5 15.03 30.05 -34.56
C SER A 5 14.62 28.59 -34.34
N ASP A 6 15.16 27.66 -35.14
CA ASP A 6 14.89 26.23 -35.02
C ASP A 6 15.40 25.63 -33.70
N ARG A 7 16.59 26.06 -33.25
CA ARG A 7 17.19 25.61 -31.98
C ARG A 7 16.34 26.03 -30.77
N THR A 8 15.74 27.22 -30.84
CA THR A 8 14.88 27.76 -29.77
C THR A 8 13.51 27.05 -29.75
N SER A 9 12.93 26.78 -30.93
CA SER A 9 11.69 26.00 -31.09
C SER A 9 11.81 24.56 -30.59
N ALA A 10 12.95 23.88 -30.88
CA ALA A 10 13.21 22.53 -30.39
C ALA A 10 13.37 22.47 -28.86
N ARG A 11 14.04 23.47 -28.28
CA ARG A 11 14.24 23.56 -26.82
C ARG A 11 12.94 23.82 -26.07
N THR A 12 12.05 24.65 -26.61
CA THR A 12 10.73 24.90 -26.00
C THR A 12 9.84 23.66 -26.07
N ARG A 13 9.82 22.94 -27.20
CA ARG A 13 9.09 21.67 -27.33
C ARG A 13 9.62 20.58 -26.40
N ALA A 14 10.94 20.49 -26.23
CA ALA A 14 11.55 19.54 -25.29
C ALA A 14 11.16 19.86 -23.83
N ARG A 15 11.12 21.14 -23.44
CA ARG A 15 10.66 21.58 -22.10
C ARG A 15 9.19 21.28 -21.88
N GLN A 16 8.33 21.51 -22.87
CA GLN A 16 6.90 21.17 -22.80
C GLN A 16 6.69 19.66 -22.66
N ALA A 17 7.39 18.85 -23.46
CA ALA A 17 7.28 17.39 -23.37
C ALA A 17 7.76 16.83 -22.01
N LEU A 18 8.78 17.44 -21.40
CA LEU A 18 9.22 17.07 -20.05
C LEU A 18 8.21 17.47 -18.97
N ALA A 19 7.63 18.67 -19.06
CA ALA A 19 6.59 19.13 -18.16
C ALA A 19 5.34 18.24 -18.23
N GLU A 20 4.90 17.85 -19.43
CA GLU A 20 3.78 16.93 -19.62
C GLU A 20 4.06 15.53 -19.07
N LYS A 21 5.28 15.01 -19.27
CA LYS A 21 5.67 13.71 -18.69
C LYS A 21 5.67 13.74 -17.16
N GLN A 22 6.16 14.82 -16.56
CA GLN A 22 6.14 14.98 -15.10
C GLN A 22 4.71 15.10 -14.58
N ARG A 23 3.86 15.89 -15.24
CA ARG A 23 2.44 16.00 -14.88
C ARG A 23 1.72 14.66 -14.95
N LYS A 24 1.92 13.90 -16.04
CA LYS A 24 1.32 12.56 -16.19
C LYS A 24 1.81 11.56 -15.14
N ARG A 25 3.06 11.68 -14.68
CA ARG A 25 3.58 10.87 -13.57
C ARG A 25 2.88 11.23 -12.27
N ARG A 26 2.83 12.52 -11.91
CA ARG A 26 2.12 12.99 -10.70
C ARG A 26 0.65 12.58 -10.69
N GLU A 27 -0.08 12.79 -11.78
CA GLU A 27 -1.48 12.37 -11.91
C GLU A 27 -1.67 10.84 -11.82
N ARG A 28 -0.65 10.05 -12.18
CA ARG A 28 -0.68 8.59 -11.99
C ARG A 28 -0.40 8.23 -10.53
N ASP A 29 0.60 8.86 -9.93
CA ASP A 29 1.01 8.61 -8.56
C ASP A 29 -0.11 8.99 -7.59
N GLU A 30 -0.75 10.15 -7.78
CA GLU A 30 -1.95 10.59 -7.03
C GLU A 30 -3.11 9.59 -7.16
N ARG A 31 -3.32 9.01 -8.35
CA ARG A 31 -4.36 8.00 -8.55
C ARG A 31 -4.04 6.68 -7.85
N ILE A 32 -2.77 6.29 -7.84
CA ILE A 32 -2.31 5.08 -7.14
C ILE A 32 -2.45 5.29 -5.63
N GLU A 33 -2.02 6.42 -5.11
CA GLU A 33 -2.12 6.77 -3.69
C GLU A 33 -3.59 6.82 -3.23
N ALA A 34 -4.48 7.43 -4.01
CA ALA A 34 -5.90 7.43 -3.73
C ALA A 34 -6.50 6.01 -3.76
N ALA A 35 -6.07 5.16 -4.69
CA ALA A 35 -6.52 3.77 -4.75
C ALA A 35 -6.02 2.95 -3.56
N ALA A 36 -4.75 3.11 -3.15
CA ALA A 36 -4.17 2.47 -1.99
C ALA A 36 -4.91 2.87 -0.71
N THR A 37 -5.16 4.17 -0.53
CA THR A 37 -5.92 4.69 0.62
C THR A 37 -7.32 4.07 0.70
N ARG A 38 -8.03 4.00 -0.44
CA ARG A 38 -9.36 3.37 -0.50
C ARG A 38 -9.29 1.87 -0.19
N TYR A 39 -8.24 1.20 -0.64
CA TYR A 39 -8.03 -0.22 -0.35
C TYR A 39 -7.85 -0.45 1.16
N PHE A 40 -6.97 0.30 1.82
CA PHE A 40 -6.77 0.16 3.27
C PHE A 40 -8.04 0.49 4.07
N ALA A 41 -8.75 1.57 3.72
CA ALA A 41 -10.03 1.88 4.35
C ALA A 41 -11.07 0.76 4.16
N ALA A 42 -11.11 0.14 2.99
CA ALA A 42 -12.00 -1.01 2.74
C ALA A 42 -11.56 -2.26 3.51
N ALA A 43 -10.24 -2.50 3.63
CA ALA A 43 -9.70 -3.61 4.41
C ALA A 43 -10.06 -3.47 5.90
N ASP A 44 -9.89 -2.29 6.48
CA ASP A 44 -10.27 -1.99 7.87
C ASP A 44 -11.78 -2.19 8.09
N ALA A 45 -12.60 -1.78 7.11
CA ALA A 45 -14.05 -1.96 7.18
C ALA A 45 -14.44 -3.46 7.14
N ILE A 46 -13.76 -4.26 6.32
CA ILE A 46 -13.96 -5.71 6.26
C ILE A 46 -13.57 -6.35 7.59
N GLU A 47 -12.44 -5.97 8.17
CA GLU A 47 -11.98 -6.51 9.46
C GLU A 47 -12.98 -6.22 10.57
N ARG A 48 -13.50 -4.98 10.66
CA ARG A 48 -14.56 -4.62 11.61
C ARG A 48 -15.83 -5.42 11.39
N ALA A 49 -16.29 -5.54 10.15
CA ALA A 49 -17.49 -6.30 9.82
C ALA A 49 -17.35 -7.78 10.17
N GLN A 50 -16.16 -8.37 9.99
CA GLN A 50 -15.88 -9.74 10.40
C GLN A 50 -15.91 -9.92 11.91
N ARG A 51 -15.36 -8.95 12.66
CA ARG A 51 -15.40 -8.97 14.13
C ARG A 51 -16.85 -8.86 14.64
N GLU A 52 -17.62 -7.90 14.13
CA GLU A 52 -19.04 -7.73 14.48
C GLU A 52 -19.87 -8.98 14.16
N ALA A 53 -19.64 -9.60 12.99
CA ALA A 53 -20.30 -10.84 12.62
C ALA A 53 -19.93 -12.00 13.56
N GLY A 54 -18.65 -12.11 13.94
CA GLY A 54 -18.18 -13.08 14.93
C GLY A 54 -18.84 -12.88 16.28
N GLU A 55 -18.97 -11.63 16.75
CA GLU A 55 -19.57 -11.30 18.04
C GLU A 55 -21.06 -11.68 18.07
N ALA A 56 -21.78 -11.40 16.98
CA ALA A 56 -23.17 -11.80 16.83
C ALA A 56 -23.33 -13.34 16.83
N ILE A 57 -22.47 -14.07 16.11
CA ILE A 57 -22.46 -15.54 16.12
C ILE A 57 -22.15 -16.07 17.52
N LYS A 58 -21.18 -15.47 18.22
CA LYS A 58 -20.82 -15.86 19.58
C LYS A 58 -22.00 -15.65 20.55
N ALA A 59 -22.70 -14.53 20.45
CA ALA A 59 -23.89 -14.26 21.27
C ALA A 59 -24.97 -15.33 21.08
N LEU A 60 -25.23 -15.76 19.84
CA LEU A 60 -26.18 -16.85 19.58
C LEU A 60 -25.72 -18.18 20.20
N VAL A 61 -24.44 -18.50 20.10
CA VAL A 61 -23.87 -19.70 20.74
C VAL A 61 -23.96 -19.63 22.26
N ASP A 62 -23.71 -18.46 22.85
CA ASP A 62 -23.76 -18.24 24.30
C ASP A 62 -25.20 -18.36 24.86
N GLU A 63 -26.22 -18.03 24.05
CA GLU A 63 -27.65 -18.29 24.33
C GLU A 63 -28.03 -19.77 24.17
N GLY A 64 -27.11 -20.61 23.69
CA GLY A 64 -27.28 -22.07 23.58
C GLY A 64 -27.73 -22.57 22.21
N GLU A 65 -27.80 -21.71 21.19
CA GLU A 65 -28.18 -22.12 19.84
C GLU A 65 -27.12 -23.05 19.22
N PRO A 66 -27.52 -24.20 18.64
CA PRO A 66 -26.58 -25.10 18.01
C PRO A 66 -26.06 -24.50 16.71
N ARG A 67 -24.77 -24.71 16.42
CA ARG A 67 -24.10 -24.17 15.22
C ARG A 67 -24.80 -24.51 13.91
N GLY A 68 -25.44 -25.69 13.84
CA GLY A 68 -26.22 -26.09 12.67
C GLY A 68 -27.43 -25.19 12.42
N GLU A 69 -28.17 -24.82 13.47
CA GLU A 69 -29.34 -23.94 13.36
C GLU A 69 -28.91 -22.51 13.07
N ILE A 70 -27.80 -22.04 13.65
CA ILE A 70 -27.19 -20.74 13.31
C ILE A 70 -26.79 -20.71 11.82
N ALA A 71 -26.21 -21.81 11.30
CA ALA A 71 -25.80 -21.91 9.90
C ALA A 71 -27.00 -21.81 8.95
N GLU A 72 -28.09 -22.50 9.28
CA GLU A 72 -29.33 -22.45 8.53
C GLU A 72 -29.98 -21.06 8.62
N LEU A 73 -30.04 -20.45 9.81
CA LEU A 73 -30.61 -19.13 10.05
C LEU A 73 -29.90 -18.03 9.26
N LEU A 74 -28.56 -18.05 9.27
CA LEU A 74 -27.74 -17.05 8.61
C LEU A 74 -27.47 -17.39 7.13
N GLY A 75 -27.83 -18.59 6.68
CA GLY A 75 -27.57 -19.06 5.32
C GLY A 75 -26.07 -19.20 4.99
N ILE A 76 -25.24 -19.48 5.99
CA ILE A 76 -23.78 -19.61 5.84
C ILE A 76 -23.32 -21.04 6.15
N ALA A 77 -22.11 -21.40 5.73
CA ALA A 77 -21.58 -22.72 6.03
C ALA A 77 -21.14 -22.81 7.51
N ASN A 78 -21.29 -23.99 8.12
CA ASN A 78 -20.76 -24.29 9.46
C ASN A 78 -19.25 -24.00 9.60
N ARG A 79 -18.49 -24.16 8.50
CA ARG A 79 -17.06 -23.80 8.46
C ARG A 79 -16.85 -22.31 8.70
N ASP A 80 -17.74 -21.47 8.17
CA ASP A 80 -17.59 -20.01 8.24
C ASP A 80 -18.01 -19.50 9.62
N ILE A 81 -18.99 -20.15 10.28
CA ILE A 81 -19.27 -19.94 11.72
C ILE A 81 -18.02 -20.23 12.56
N LYS A 82 -17.38 -21.39 12.32
CA LYS A 82 -16.16 -21.75 13.03
C LYS A 82 -15.06 -20.70 12.80
N ALA A 83 -14.83 -20.31 11.54
CA ALA A 83 -13.84 -19.30 11.21
C ALA A 83 -14.10 -17.98 11.93
N ALA A 84 -15.35 -17.50 11.98
CA ALA A 84 -15.74 -16.27 12.66
C ALA A 84 -15.52 -16.32 14.19
N LEU A 85 -15.74 -17.49 14.81
CA LEU A 85 -15.45 -17.70 16.23
C LEU A 85 -13.94 -17.79 16.50
N ASP A 86 -13.20 -18.48 15.63
CA ASP A 86 -11.74 -18.60 15.74
C ASP A 86 -11.04 -17.24 15.58
N THR A 87 -11.55 -16.35 14.70
CA THR A 87 -11.01 -14.98 14.54
C THR A 87 -11.15 -14.15 15.80
N LEU A 88 -12.26 -14.27 16.54
CA LEU A 88 -12.43 -13.58 17.83
C LEU A 88 -11.49 -14.12 18.91
N SER A 89 -11.31 -15.44 18.94
CA SER A 89 -10.49 -16.06 19.98
C SER A 89 -9.00 -15.72 19.82
N ASN A 90 -8.54 -15.51 18.59
CA ASN A 90 -7.15 -15.16 18.31
C ASN A 90 -6.84 -13.66 18.51
N ASP A 91 -7.85 -12.79 18.46
CA ASP A 91 -7.69 -11.34 18.66
C ASP A 91 -7.53 -10.97 20.14
N ASP A 92 -8.13 -11.76 21.05
CA ASP A 92 -8.04 -11.58 22.51
C ASP A 92 -6.67 -12.03 23.07
N THR A 93 -6.04 -13.00 22.41
CA THR A 93 -4.61 -13.30 22.59
C THR A 93 -3.81 -12.37 21.69
N GLY A 94 -3.44 -11.18 22.16
CA GLY A 94 -2.73 -10.13 21.42
C GLY A 94 -1.37 -10.51 20.80
N GLU A 95 -1.30 -11.54 19.97
CA GLU A 95 -0.24 -11.79 19.00
C GLU A 95 -0.46 -10.84 17.82
N GLY A 96 -0.28 -9.56 18.10
CA GLY A 96 -0.02 -8.54 17.10
C GLY A 96 1.12 -9.03 16.23
N LYS A 97 0.77 -9.40 14.99
CA LYS A 97 1.71 -9.73 13.92
C LYS A 97 2.61 -8.51 13.72
N LYS A 98 3.78 -8.52 14.36
CA LYS A 98 4.77 -7.44 14.27
C LYS A 98 5.05 -7.18 12.78
N PRO A 99 4.84 -5.96 12.25
CA PRO A 99 5.40 -5.62 10.96
C PRO A 99 6.93 -5.66 11.12
N SER A 100 7.58 -6.53 10.36
CA SER A 100 9.03 -6.52 10.23
C SER A 100 9.44 -5.20 9.55
N GLU A 101 9.84 -4.22 10.35
CA GLU A 101 10.63 -3.08 9.89
C GLU A 101 12.02 -3.60 9.50
N ASP A 102 12.20 -3.91 8.22
CA ASP A 102 13.53 -3.98 7.61
C ASP A 102 13.74 -2.69 6.81
N VAL A 103 14.03 -1.63 7.56
CA VAL A 103 14.59 -0.38 7.02
C VAL A 103 16.09 -0.40 7.26
N SER A 104 16.79 -1.26 6.52
CA SER A 104 18.24 -1.10 6.34
C SER A 104 18.48 0.01 5.32
N ALA A 105 18.50 1.23 5.85
CA ALA A 105 19.15 2.39 5.25
C ALA A 105 20.69 2.19 5.25
N GLU A 106 21.38 3.07 4.52
CA GLU A 106 22.86 3.22 4.42
C GLU A 106 23.55 2.19 3.49
N SER A 107 24.38 2.50 2.49
CA SER A 107 24.97 3.72 1.95
C SER A 107 25.65 3.38 0.63
N ASP A 108 25.63 4.26 -0.38
CA ASP A 108 26.83 4.46 -1.21
C ASP A 108 26.79 5.88 -1.83
N ASP A 109 27.14 6.84 -0.98
CA ASP A 109 27.59 8.16 -1.36
C ASP A 109 29.07 8.02 -1.77
N SER A 110 29.33 7.86 -3.06
CA SER A 110 30.66 8.05 -3.62
C SER A 110 30.60 9.16 -4.67
N ALA A 111 30.39 10.38 -4.19
CA ALA A 111 30.82 11.59 -4.86
C ALA A 111 32.35 11.57 -4.96
N HIS A 112 32.89 11.23 -6.14
CA HIS A 112 34.30 11.43 -6.43
C HIS A 112 34.45 12.76 -7.15
N ASP A 113 34.72 13.80 -6.36
CA ASP A 113 35.06 15.15 -6.77
C ASP A 113 36.55 15.41 -6.46
N ASP A 114 37.26 15.84 -7.50
CA ASP A 114 38.45 16.70 -7.55
C ASP A 114 39.72 16.43 -6.73
N THR A 115 40.84 16.27 -7.46
CA THR A 115 41.96 17.26 -7.55
C THR A 115 43.05 16.67 -8.46
N ASP A 116 43.31 17.22 -9.65
CA ASP A 116 44.15 18.38 -9.99
C ASP A 116 45.67 18.15 -9.84
N GLU A 117 46.40 18.57 -10.88
CA GLU A 117 47.86 18.74 -10.99
C GLU A 117 48.79 17.51 -10.95
N ASP A 118 49.34 17.13 -12.11
CA ASP A 118 50.81 17.13 -12.24
C ASP A 118 51.29 17.40 -13.68
N ARG A 119 51.85 18.59 -13.82
CA ARG A 119 52.60 19.13 -14.96
C ARG A 119 54.07 18.88 -14.64
N HIS A 120 54.84 18.24 -15.53
CA HIS A 120 56.29 18.41 -15.80
C HIS A 120 56.83 17.09 -16.41
N VAL A 121 57.19 17.04 -17.70
CA VAL A 121 58.48 17.46 -18.28
C VAL A 121 59.67 16.92 -17.49
N ALA A 122 60.21 15.79 -17.96
CA ALA A 122 61.65 15.52 -18.09
C ALA A 122 61.86 14.50 -19.21
#